data_AF-A0A1K2IM58-F1
#
_entry.id   AF-A0A1K2IM58-F1
#
_cell.length_a   1.000
_cell.length_b   1.000
_cell.length_c   1.000
_cell.angle_alpha   90.00
_cell.angle_beta   90.00
_cell.angle_gamma   90.00
#
_symmetry.space_group_name_H-M   'P 1'
#
loop_
_entity.id
_entity.type
_entity.pdbx_description
1 polymer ?
#
loop_
_entity_poly.entity_id
_entity_poly.type
_entity_poly.pdbx_seq_one_letter_code
_entity_poly.pdbx_strand_id
1 'polypeptide(L)'
;MEWKSNPKNENLTIRITKNEKLMFKYLARTNRTSQSNWAHHILCKHKHSYNKIEYIDLILESLEIAKEGLEFNYKLLEDQIRTTDRSLSKFGNLLLLKMKVLQAKMNLEKVQNKILNSRV
;
A
#
# COMPACT_ATOMS: atom_id res chain seq x y z
N MET A 1 -16.05 -2.88 -32.07
CA MET A 1 -15.19 -2.14 -31.11
C MET A 1 -14.71 -0.91 -31.84
N GLU A 2 -15.30 0.25 -31.56
CA GLU A 2 -14.87 1.51 -32.17
C GLU A 2 -13.59 1.98 -31.49
N TRP A 3 -12.52 2.10 -32.27
CA TRP A 3 -11.23 2.57 -31.79
C TRP A 3 -11.27 4.09 -31.72
N LYS A 4 -11.26 4.66 -30.50
CA LYS A 4 -11.19 6.11 -30.29
C LYS A 4 -9.83 6.67 -30.70
N SER A 5 -9.84 7.95 -31.08
CA SER A 5 -8.75 8.70 -31.69
C SER A 5 -7.43 8.71 -30.90
N ASN A 6 -6.36 8.65 -31.68
CA ASN A 6 -4.95 8.50 -31.31
C ASN A 6 -4.50 9.63 -30.35
N PRO A 7 -4.12 9.32 -29.08
CA PRO A 7 -3.45 10.31 -28.24
C PRO A 7 -2.06 10.58 -28.83
N LYS A 8 -1.54 11.79 -28.63
CA LYS A 8 -0.16 12.19 -29.01
C LYS A 8 0.84 11.25 -28.34
N ASN A 9 1.13 10.11 -28.98
CA ASN A 9 2.07 9.12 -28.46
C ASN A 9 3.48 9.63 -28.72
N GLU A 10 4.18 10.01 -27.66
CA GLU A 10 5.63 10.15 -27.70
C GLU A 10 6.24 8.80 -28.14
N ASN A 11 7.02 8.82 -29.21
CA ASN A 11 7.66 7.62 -29.73
C ASN A 11 8.79 7.19 -28.76
N LEU A 12 8.50 6.21 -27.92
CA LEU A 12 9.49 5.55 -27.06
C LEU A 12 10.24 4.49 -27.87
N THR A 13 11.57 4.62 -27.93
CA THR A 13 12.47 3.61 -28.51
C THR A 13 13.09 2.78 -27.40
N ILE A 14 12.91 1.46 -27.45
CA ILE A 14 13.47 0.52 -26.49
C ILE A 14 14.56 -0.30 -27.18
N ARG A 15 15.72 -0.44 -26.54
CA ARG A 15 16.80 -1.32 -27.00
C ARG A 15 16.71 -2.64 -26.25
N ILE A 16 16.59 -3.73 -26.99
CA ILE A 16 16.52 -5.11 -26.49
C ILE A 16 17.44 -6.00 -27.33
N THR A 17 17.81 -7.15 -26.80
CA THR A 17 18.59 -8.15 -27.53
C THR A 17 17.80 -8.77 -28.68
N LYS A 18 18.51 -9.41 -29.62
CA LYS A 18 17.90 -10.10 -30.76
C LYS A 18 16.95 -11.23 -30.31
N ASN A 19 17.31 -11.96 -29.25
CA ASN A 19 16.51 -13.06 -28.72
C ASN A 19 15.22 -12.55 -28.06
N GLU A 20 15.30 -11.48 -27.26
CA GLU A 20 14.13 -10.84 -26.66
C GLU A 20 13.18 -10.30 -27.73
N LYS A 21 13.72 -9.70 -28.80
CA LYS A 21 12.90 -9.22 -29.93
C LYS A 21 12.14 -10.35 -30.62
N LEU A 22 12.78 -11.51 -30.83
CA LEU A 22 12.15 -12.67 -31.44
C LEU A 22 11.03 -13.23 -30.55
N MET A 23 11.32 -13.39 -29.27
CA MET A 23 10.34 -13.85 -28.27
C MET A 23 9.16 -12.90 -28.17
N PHE A 24 9.41 -11.58 -28.10
CA PHE A 24 8.37 -10.56 -28.05
C PHE A 24 7.47 -10.59 -29.29
N LYS A 25 8.06 -10.73 -30.47
CA LYS A 25 7.32 -10.85 -31.74
C LYS A 25 6.47 -12.12 -31.79
N TYR A 26 6.99 -13.24 -31.27
CA TYR A 26 6.24 -14.49 -31.15
C TYR A 26 5.01 -14.31 -30.25
N LEU A 27 5.20 -13.74 -29.05
CA LEU A 27 4.12 -13.49 -28.09
C LEU A 27 3.03 -12.57 -28.63
N ALA A 28 3.40 -11.47 -29.31
CA ALA A 28 2.44 -10.57 -29.93
C ALA A 28 1.58 -11.28 -31.00
N ARG A 29 2.21 -12.16 -31.80
CA ARG A 29 1.51 -12.97 -32.81
C ARG A 29 0.55 -13.98 -32.20
N THR A 30 0.99 -14.70 -31.16
CA THR A 30 0.14 -15.66 -30.43
C THR A 30 -1.10 -14.97 -29.86
N ASN A 31 -0.97 -13.71 -29.42
CA ASN A 31 -2.07 -12.89 -28.92
C ASN A 31 -2.82 -12.09 -30.02
N ARG A 32 -2.56 -12.36 -31.30
CA ARG A 32 -3.22 -11.72 -32.46
C ARG A 32 -3.21 -10.18 -32.41
N THR A 33 -2.11 -9.59 -31.93
CA THR A 33 -1.99 -8.15 -31.76
C THR A 33 -0.68 -7.62 -32.35
N SER A 34 -0.58 -6.31 -32.56
CA SER A 34 0.67 -5.69 -33.02
C SER A 34 1.70 -5.69 -31.89
N GLN A 35 3.00 -5.64 -32.24
CA GLN A 35 4.07 -5.53 -31.25
C GLN A 35 3.89 -4.27 -30.37
N SER A 36 3.49 -3.14 -30.95
CA SER A 36 3.23 -1.90 -30.22
C SER A 36 2.04 -2.03 -29.26
N ASN A 37 0.95 -2.68 -29.68
CA ASN A 37 -0.21 -2.90 -28.82
C ASN A 37 0.10 -3.91 -27.72
N TRP A 38 0.92 -4.92 -28.00
CA TRP A 38 1.42 -5.86 -26.98
C TRP A 38 2.33 -5.15 -25.97
N ALA A 39 3.22 -4.27 -26.43
CA ALA A 39 4.07 -3.46 -25.56
C ALA A 39 3.22 -2.55 -24.67
N HIS A 40 2.23 -1.88 -25.26
CA HIS A 40 1.29 -1.06 -24.53
C HIS A 40 0.48 -1.88 -23.51
N HIS A 41 0.00 -3.07 -23.88
CA HIS A 41 -0.71 -3.98 -22.97
C HIS A 41 0.15 -4.39 -21.78
N ILE A 42 1.41 -4.77 -22.02
CA ILE A 42 2.38 -5.10 -20.97
C ILE A 42 2.61 -3.87 -20.09
N LEU A 43 2.89 -2.70 -20.67
CA LEU A 43 3.12 -1.47 -19.91
C LEU A 43 1.90 -1.07 -19.06
N CYS A 44 0.68 -1.19 -19.59
CA CYS A 44 -0.54 -0.92 -18.83
C CYS A 44 -0.74 -1.94 -17.71
N LYS A 45 -0.47 -3.23 -17.95
CA LYS A 45 -0.51 -4.24 -16.88
C LYS A 45 0.56 -3.98 -15.82
N HIS A 46 1.78 -3.61 -16.21
CA HIS A 46 2.89 -3.38 -15.29
C HIS A 46 2.80 -2.05 -14.53
N LYS A 47 2.23 -1.01 -15.14
CA LYS A 47 1.92 0.27 -14.46
C LYS A 47 0.97 0.08 -13.27
N HIS A 48 0.17 -1.00 -13.29
CA HIS A 48 -0.74 -1.35 -12.20
C HIS A 48 -0.19 -2.39 -11.23
N SER A 49 0.94 -3.05 -11.51
CA SER A 49 1.52 -4.09 -10.64
C SER A 49 2.67 -3.61 -9.77
N TYR A 50 3.55 -2.72 -10.27
CA TYR A 50 4.64 -2.17 -9.46
C TYR A 50 4.13 -1.28 -8.32
N ASN A 51 3.10 -0.47 -8.55
CA ASN A 51 2.54 0.42 -7.53
C ASN A 51 1.67 -0.27 -6.46
N LYS A 52 1.47 -1.60 -6.51
CA LYS A 52 0.59 -2.27 -5.55
C LYS A 52 1.32 -3.09 -4.50
N ILE A 53 2.40 -3.79 -4.84
CA ILE A 53 3.01 -4.74 -3.90
C ILE A 53 4.01 -4.03 -2.98
N GLU A 54 4.92 -3.22 -3.54
CA GLU A 54 5.91 -2.47 -2.75
C GLU A 54 5.26 -1.47 -1.78
N TYR A 55 4.13 -0.86 -2.17
CA TYR A 55 3.38 0.03 -1.28
C TYR A 55 2.66 -0.72 -0.16
N ILE A 56 2.18 -1.95 -0.37
CA ILE A 56 1.48 -2.67 0.69
C ILE A 56 2.48 -3.09 1.78
N ASP A 57 3.66 -3.59 1.43
CA ASP A 57 4.68 -3.92 2.45
C ASP A 57 5.13 -2.69 3.23
N LEU A 58 5.37 -1.56 2.55
CA LEU A 58 5.67 -0.27 3.21
C LEU A 58 4.53 0.23 4.10
N ILE A 59 3.27 0.05 3.68
CA ILE A 59 2.11 0.40 4.50
C ILE A 59 2.02 -0.52 5.73
N LEU A 60 2.26 -1.82 5.57
CA LEU A 60 2.26 -2.77 6.69
C LEU A 60 3.37 -2.47 7.69
N GLU A 61 4.57 -2.14 7.22
CA GLU A 61 5.69 -1.70 8.07
C GLU A 61 5.35 -0.40 8.81
N SER A 62 4.80 0.59 8.11
CA SER A 62 4.37 1.86 8.72
C SER A 62 3.27 1.66 9.78
N LEU A 63 2.35 0.72 9.54
CA LEU A 63 1.30 0.36 10.51
C LEU A 63 1.89 -0.29 11.76
N GLU A 64 2.93 -1.12 11.62
CA GLU A 64 3.60 -1.75 12.75
C GLU A 64 4.33 -0.72 13.61
N ILE A 65 5.09 0.20 13.00
CA ILE A 65 5.75 1.31 13.70
C ILE A 65 4.70 2.17 14.46
N ALA A 66 3.57 2.47 13.83
CA ALA A 66 2.50 3.22 14.47
C ALA A 66 1.90 2.48 15.68
N LYS A 67 1.75 1.15 15.60
CA LYS A 67 1.30 0.33 16.73
C LYS A 67 2.29 0.32 17.88
N GLU A 68 3.59 0.19 17.60
CA GLU A 68 4.64 0.25 18.62
C GLU A 68 4.63 1.61 19.35
N GLY A 69 4.47 2.71 18.60
CA GLY A 69 4.32 4.04 19.18
C GLY A 69 3.08 4.19 20.07
N LEU A 70 1.94 3.62 19.67
CA LEU A 70 0.74 3.60 20.50
C LEU A 70 0.91 2.73 21.75
N GLU A 71 1.62 1.59 21.66
CA GLU A 71 1.94 0.73 22.80
C GLU A 71 2.83 1.45 23.82
N PHE A 72 3.85 2.18 23.34
CA PHE A 72 4.68 3.03 24.19
C PHE A 72 3.85 4.09 24.91
N ASN A 73 3.00 4.82 24.17
CA ASN A 73 2.12 5.84 24.75
C ASN A 73 1.13 5.23 25.75
N TYR A 74 0.64 4.03 25.48
CA TYR A 74 -0.24 3.31 26.41
C TYR A 74 0.45 3.03 27.73
N LYS A 75 1.65 2.44 27.71
CA LYS A 75 2.45 2.16 28.92
C LYS A 75 2.78 3.43 29.69
N LEU A 76 3.19 4.49 29.00
CA LEU A 76 3.46 5.78 29.63
C LEU A 76 2.22 6.35 30.34
N LEU A 77 1.04 6.23 29.73
CA LEU A 77 -0.22 6.65 30.36
C LEU A 77 -0.57 5.77 31.56
N GLU A 78 -0.31 4.45 31.52
CA GLU A 78 -0.52 3.58 32.67
C GLU A 78 0.34 4.00 33.87
N ASP A 79 1.62 4.28 33.63
CA ASP A 79 2.53 4.73 34.68
C ASP A 79 2.08 6.07 35.26
N GLN A 80 1.71 7.03 34.41
CA GLN A 80 1.19 8.32 34.87
C GLN A 80 -0.11 8.19 35.65
N ILE A 81 -1.04 7.33 35.22
CA ILE A 81 -2.30 7.06 35.94
C ILE A 81 -2.00 6.43 37.31
N ARG A 82 -1.02 5.52 37.38
CA ARG A 82 -0.64 4.84 38.63
C ARG A 82 -0.14 5.82 39.70
N THR A 83 0.56 6.87 39.28
CA THR A 83 1.14 7.87 40.19
C THR A 83 0.27 9.10 40.41
N THR A 84 -0.82 9.27 39.65
CA THR A 84 -1.69 10.45 39.74
C THR A 84 -2.78 10.24 40.80
N ASP A 85 -2.95 11.22 41.69
CA ASP A 85 -4.06 11.24 42.64
C ASP A 85 -5.40 11.25 41.89
N ARG A 86 -6.28 10.32 42.27
CA ARG A 86 -7.58 10.07 41.64
C ARG A 86 -8.58 11.22 41.83
N SER A 87 -8.39 12.04 42.86
CA SER A 87 -9.23 13.21 43.14
C SER A 87 -8.95 14.38 42.19
N LEU A 88 -7.81 14.36 41.49
CA LEU A 88 -7.43 15.41 40.56
C LEU A 88 -8.20 15.30 39.25
N SER A 89 -8.70 16.42 38.73
CA SER A 89 -9.35 16.50 37.42
C SER A 89 -8.49 15.94 36.28
N LYS A 90 -7.15 16.03 36.40
CA LYS A 90 -6.18 15.44 35.47
C LYS A 90 -6.31 13.91 35.37
N PHE A 91 -6.71 13.22 36.42
CA PHE A 91 -6.86 11.76 36.42
C PHE A 91 -7.91 11.29 35.39
N GLY A 92 -9.07 11.95 35.36
CA GLY A 92 -10.11 11.68 34.36
C GLY A 92 -9.63 11.91 32.92
N ASN A 93 -8.86 12.97 32.70
CA ASN A 93 -8.27 13.25 31.38
C ASN A 93 -7.25 12.18 30.96
N LEU A 94 -6.44 11.67 31.88
CA LEU A 94 -5.50 10.59 31.59
C LEU A 94 -6.23 9.29 31.23
N LEU A 95 -7.31 8.95 31.93
CA LEU A 95 -8.15 7.79 31.59
C LEU A 95 -8.78 7.92 30.19
N LEU A 96 -9.31 9.10 29.86
CA LEU A 96 -9.86 9.38 28.53
C LEU A 96 -8.80 9.26 27.43
N LEU A 97 -7.60 9.78 27.66
CA LEU A 97 -6.47 9.63 26.74
C LEU A 97 -6.08 8.16 26.55
N LYS A 98 -6.02 7.38 27.63
CA LYS A 98 -5.74 5.94 27.58
C LYS A 98 -6.78 5.21 26.72
N MET A 99 -8.07 5.52 26.89
CA MET A 99 -9.14 4.94 26.06
C MET A 99 -9.00 5.31 24.58
N LYS A 100 -8.64 6.57 24.26
CA LYS A 100 -8.42 7.00 22.87
C LYS A 100 -7.25 6.29 22.21
N VAL A 101 -6.15 6.07 22.94
CA VAL A 101 -4.98 5.31 22.46
C VAL A 101 -5.38 3.86 22.16
N LEU A 102 -6.13 3.22 23.07
CA LEU A 102 -6.69 1.87 22.88
C LEU A 102 -7.55 1.80 21.61
N GLN A 103 -8.45 2.76 21.43
CA GLN A 103 -9.33 2.82 20.25
C GLN A 103 -8.52 2.99 18.94
N ALA A 104 -7.49 3.83 18.96
CA ALA A 104 -6.60 4.01 17.81
C ALA A 104 -5.87 2.70 17.47
N LYS A 105 -5.35 1.98 18.47
CA LYS A 105 -4.68 0.69 18.29
C LYS A 105 -5.61 -0.35 17.63
N MET A 106 -6.84 -0.48 18.15
CA MET A 106 -7.86 -1.37 17.56
C MET A 106 -8.21 -0.99 16.11
N ASN A 107 -8.25 0.31 15.80
CA ASN A 107 -8.52 0.77 14.43
C ASN A 107 -7.37 0.42 13.48
N LEU A 108 -6.11 0.56 13.91
CA LEU A 108 -4.95 0.15 13.11
C LEU A 108 -4.95 -1.35 12.85
N GLU A 109 -5.27 -2.17 13.85
CA GLU A 109 -5.41 -3.63 13.68
C GLU A 109 -6.48 -3.99 12.66
N LYS A 110 -7.64 -3.31 12.69
CA LYS A 110 -8.70 -3.50 11.69
C LYS A 110 -8.23 -3.14 10.28
N VAL A 111 -7.46 -2.05 10.12
CA VAL A 111 -6.92 -1.64 8.82
C VAL A 111 -5.90 -2.67 8.33
N GLN A 112 -4.97 -3.10 9.18
CA GLN A 112 -3.97 -4.12 8.84
C GLN A 112 -4.64 -5.42 8.39
N ASN A 113 -5.65 -5.90 9.12
CA ASN A 113 -6.39 -7.12 8.77
C ASN A 113 -7.11 -6.99 7.42
N LYS A 114 -7.69 -5.82 7.11
CA LYS A 114 -8.29 -5.56 5.80
C LYS A 114 -7.26 -5.64 4.67
N ILE A 115 -6.07 -5.08 4.89
CA ILE A 115 -4.97 -5.10 3.90
C ILE A 115 -4.48 -6.53 3.70
N LEU A 116 -4.22 -7.28 4.77
CA LEU A 116 -3.77 -8.67 4.69
C LEU A 116 -4.81 -9.57 4.01
N ASN A 117 -6.09 -9.42 4.35
CA ASN A 117 -7.17 -10.17 3.71
C ASN A 117 -7.37 -9.81 2.23
N SER A 118 -6.93 -8.63 1.79
CA SER A 118 -6.94 -8.24 0.37
C SER A 118 -5.79 -8.81 -0.45
N ARG A 119 -4.82 -9.48 0.20
CA ARG A 119 -3.74 -10.22 -0.46
C ARG A 119 -4.12 -11.66 -0.81
N VAL A 120 -5.17 -12.20 -0.20
CA VAL A 120 -5.72 -13.57 -0.42
C VAL A 120 -6.72 -13.54 -1.57
#